data_AF-A0A7Y2BLT1-F1
#
_entry.id   AF-A0A7Y2BLT1-F1
#
_cell.length_a   1.000
_cell.length_b   1.000
_cell.length_c   1.000
_cell.angle_alpha   90.00
_cell.angle_beta   90.00
_cell.angle_gamma   90.00
#
_symmetry.space_group_name_H-M   'P 1'
#
loop_
_entity.id
_entity.type
_entity.pdbx_description
1 polymer ?
#
loop_
_entity_poly.entity_id
_entity_poly.type
_entity_poly.pdbx_seq_one_letter_code
_entity_poly.pdbx_strand_id
1 'polypeptide(L)'
;MPSVCFYFEVHQPYRLRPYGALQVGRDHEYFDEKLNGEILRKVAYKCYLPANESMLRLIERTEGRFRVSYAVTGVAIEQMKLYAPEVLDSFVRLAKTGAVEFVAETYYHSLAALYDEDEYREQIEMELKLVKSEFGQVPRVFRNTELIYNDEIGQLIADQGFDAMIIEGADDVLDWRSPNFVYRVADREMKLLAKNYKLSDDIAFRFSNKAWSDYPLTPEKFAGWVHGERGAGDVVNLFMDYETFGEHQWKETGIFEFLER
;
A
#
# COMPACT_ATOMS: atom_id res chain seq x y z
N MET A 1 -18.53 16.41 2.01
CA MET A 1 -17.88 15.63 0.93
C MET A 1 -16.92 14.72 1.64
N PRO A 2 -16.98 13.40 1.42
CA PRO A 2 -16.08 12.48 2.11
C PRO A 2 -14.63 12.81 1.76
N SER A 3 -13.72 12.62 2.70
CA SER A 3 -12.29 12.71 2.44
C SER A 3 -11.87 11.50 1.60
N VAL A 4 -11.12 11.71 0.51
CA VAL A 4 -10.59 10.62 -0.29
C VAL A 4 -9.17 10.33 0.18
N CYS A 5 -8.92 9.10 0.61
CA CYS A 5 -7.63 8.66 1.10
C CYS A 5 -6.99 7.73 0.05
N PHE A 6 -5.99 8.24 -0.66
CA PHE A 6 -5.14 7.45 -1.53
C PHE A 6 -4.02 6.81 -0.73
N TYR A 7 -3.95 5.49 -0.78
CA TYR A 7 -2.93 4.75 -0.07
C TYR A 7 -2.52 3.50 -0.85
N PHE A 8 -1.21 3.26 -0.94
CA PHE A 8 -0.64 2.19 -1.74
C PHE A 8 0.26 1.26 -0.94
N GLU A 9 0.19 -0.03 -1.23
CA GLU A 9 1.17 -1.00 -0.79
C GLU A 9 2.31 -1.11 -1.81
N VAL A 10 3.54 -1.12 -1.31
CA VAL A 10 4.75 -1.36 -2.08
C VAL A 10 5.47 -2.55 -1.45
N HIS A 11 5.31 -3.71 -2.07
CA HIS A 11 5.90 -4.95 -1.57
C HIS A 11 6.65 -5.69 -2.68
N GLN A 12 7.86 -6.17 -2.34
CA GLN A 12 8.62 -7.08 -3.17
C GLN A 12 9.19 -8.18 -2.27
N PRO A 13 8.80 -9.46 -2.48
CA PRO A 13 9.39 -10.56 -1.74
C PRO A 13 10.78 -10.92 -2.31
N TYR A 14 11.63 -11.54 -1.50
CA TYR A 14 12.82 -12.21 -1.99
C TYR A 14 12.44 -13.58 -2.59
N ARG A 15 12.82 -13.81 -3.85
CA ARG A 15 12.60 -15.07 -4.55
C ARG A 15 13.68 -16.04 -4.13
N LEU A 16 13.25 -17.25 -3.79
CA LEU A 16 14.15 -18.35 -3.47
C LEU A 16 14.74 -18.93 -4.74
N ARG A 17 16.02 -19.29 -4.71
CA ARG A 17 16.61 -20.09 -5.78
C ARG A 17 16.11 -21.54 -5.68
N PRO A 18 16.20 -22.34 -6.75
CA PRO A 18 16.00 -23.78 -6.64
C PRO A 18 16.90 -24.37 -5.56
N TYR A 19 16.30 -24.87 -4.48
CA TYR A 19 16.98 -25.38 -3.30
C TYR A 19 16.50 -26.79 -2.98
N GLY A 20 17.36 -27.78 -3.24
CA GLY A 20 17.06 -29.19 -3.06
C GLY A 20 17.60 -29.77 -1.76
N ALA A 21 17.13 -30.96 -1.39
CA ALA A 21 17.53 -31.66 -0.16
C ALA A 21 19.05 -31.86 -0.01
N LEU A 22 19.79 -32.01 -1.12
CA LEU A 22 21.25 -32.19 -1.10
C LEU A 22 22.05 -30.95 -0.70
N GLN A 23 21.42 -29.77 -0.73
CA GLN A 23 22.04 -28.49 -0.38
C GLN A 23 21.83 -28.12 1.10
N VAL A 24 20.88 -28.77 1.77
CA VAL A 24 20.56 -28.56 3.19
C VAL A 24 21.82 -28.76 4.05
N GLY A 25 22.17 -27.73 4.83
CA GLY A 25 23.34 -27.74 5.72
C GLY A 25 24.70 -27.59 5.03
N ARG A 26 24.73 -27.34 3.71
CA ARG A 26 25.96 -27.11 2.94
C ARG A 26 26.00 -25.74 2.27
N ASP A 27 24.84 -25.26 1.84
CA ASP A 27 24.70 -24.03 1.10
C ASP A 27 23.61 -23.18 1.77
N HIS A 28 23.99 -21.98 2.19
CA HIS A 28 23.16 -21.07 2.97
C HIS A 28 22.75 -19.82 2.18
N GLU A 29 23.10 -19.74 0.90
CA GLU A 29 22.53 -18.75 0.01
C GLU A 29 21.15 -19.27 -0.40
N TYR A 30 20.06 -18.69 0.08
CA TYR A 30 18.70 -19.20 -0.21
C TYR A 30 18.00 -18.40 -1.33
N PHE A 31 18.45 -17.17 -1.58
CA PHE A 31 17.78 -16.25 -2.49
C PHE A 31 18.41 -16.25 -3.88
N ASP A 32 17.58 -16.01 -4.88
CA ASP A 32 18.01 -15.77 -6.26
C ASP A 32 18.30 -14.28 -6.44
N GLU A 33 19.48 -13.85 -6.04
CA GLU A 33 19.95 -12.45 -6.12
C GLU A 33 19.81 -11.86 -7.52
N LYS A 34 20.05 -12.68 -8.55
CA LYS A 34 19.93 -12.26 -9.94
C LYS A 34 18.47 -11.98 -10.28
N LEU A 35 17.58 -12.93 -10.01
CA LEU A 35 16.17 -12.78 -10.29
C LEU A 35 15.54 -11.63 -9.49
N ASN A 36 15.89 -11.49 -8.21
CA ASN A 36 15.44 -10.38 -7.37
C ASN A 36 15.84 -9.03 -7.96
N GLY A 37 17.12 -8.87 -8.34
CA GLY A 37 17.59 -7.64 -8.96
C GLY A 37 17.00 -7.37 -10.35
N GLU A 38 16.75 -8.40 -11.16
CA GLU A 38 16.09 -8.26 -12.47
C GLU A 38 14.61 -7.83 -12.33
N ILE A 39 13.86 -8.47 -11.42
CA ILE A 39 12.46 -8.14 -11.17
C ILE A 39 12.35 -6.72 -10.59
N LEU A 40 13.14 -6.39 -9.56
CA LEU A 40 13.01 -5.07 -8.94
C LEU A 40 13.31 -3.95 -9.94
N ARG A 41 14.37 -4.07 -10.75
CA ARG A 41 14.68 -3.06 -11.77
C ARG A 41 13.57 -2.94 -12.80
N LYS A 42 12.96 -4.05 -13.22
CA LYS A 42 11.81 -4.03 -14.12
C LYS A 42 10.65 -3.23 -13.50
N VAL A 43 10.26 -3.55 -12.27
CA VAL A 43 9.16 -2.86 -11.57
C VAL A 43 9.51 -1.39 -11.31
N ALA A 44 10.76 -1.09 -10.95
CA ALA A 44 11.25 0.27 -10.76
C ALA A 44 11.02 1.16 -11.98
N TYR A 45 11.44 0.71 -13.17
CA TYR A 45 11.34 1.51 -14.40
C TYR A 45 9.93 1.57 -14.99
N LYS A 46 9.11 0.53 -14.77
CA LYS A 46 7.74 0.48 -15.29
C LYS A 46 6.73 1.15 -14.39
N CYS A 47 6.90 1.01 -13.07
CA CYS A 47 5.92 1.39 -12.07
C CYS A 47 6.45 2.49 -11.15
N TYR A 48 7.41 2.17 -10.26
CA TYR A 48 7.72 3.06 -9.14
C TYR A 48 8.24 4.44 -9.57
N LEU A 49 9.20 4.51 -10.49
CA LEU A 49 9.77 5.79 -10.93
C LEU A 49 8.74 6.64 -11.70
N PRO A 50 8.03 6.12 -12.73
CA PRO A 50 6.98 6.89 -13.39
C PRO A 50 5.84 7.31 -12.47
N ALA A 51 5.42 6.43 -11.56
CA ALA A 51 4.34 6.72 -10.61
C ALA A 51 4.76 7.78 -9.61
N ASN A 52 5.95 7.66 -9.00
CA ASN A 52 6.46 8.65 -8.06
C ASN A 52 6.63 10.04 -8.70
N GLU A 53 7.09 10.09 -9.95
CA GLU A 53 7.17 11.35 -10.70
C GLU A 53 5.78 11.94 -11.00
N SER A 54 4.77 11.09 -11.26
CA SER A 54 3.38 11.55 -11.45
C SER A 54 2.79 12.10 -10.15
N MET A 55 3.05 11.42 -9.02
CA MET A 55 2.63 11.86 -7.69
C MET A 55 3.29 13.18 -7.30
N LEU A 56 4.59 13.33 -7.59
CA LEU A 56 5.30 14.59 -7.36
C LEU A 56 4.69 15.74 -8.16
N ARG A 57 4.43 15.54 -9.46
CA ARG A 57 3.75 16.54 -10.31
C ARG A 57 2.38 16.91 -9.76
N LEU A 58 1.61 15.95 -9.26
CA LEU A 58 0.31 16.18 -8.64
C LEU A 58 0.41 17.02 -7.36
N ILE A 59 1.36 16.68 -6.49
CA ILE A 59 1.64 17.42 -5.25
C ILE A 59 2.02 18.86 -5.59
N GLU A 60 2.95 19.06 -6.51
CA GLU A 60 3.42 20.40 -6.92
C GLU A 60 2.30 21.24 -7.55
N ARG A 61 1.58 20.68 -8.53
CA ARG A 61 0.49 21.37 -9.24
C ARG A 61 -0.68 21.74 -8.33
N THR A 62 -0.89 20.97 -7.27
CA THR A 62 -1.95 21.24 -6.28
C THR A 62 -1.46 22.04 -5.08
N GLU A 63 -0.21 22.50 -5.08
CA GLU A 63 0.42 23.25 -3.99
C GLU A 63 0.35 22.48 -2.65
N GLY A 64 0.55 21.15 -2.71
CA GLY A 64 0.53 20.27 -1.54
C GLY A 64 -0.86 19.97 -0.97
N ARG A 65 -1.94 20.30 -1.70
CA ARG A 65 -3.31 19.90 -1.33
C ARG A 65 -3.61 18.44 -1.63
N PHE A 66 -3.03 17.88 -2.71
CA PHE A 66 -3.05 16.44 -2.94
C PHE A 66 -2.16 15.76 -1.90
N ARG A 67 -2.68 14.70 -1.29
CA ARG A 67 -2.02 13.92 -0.25
C ARG A 67 -2.14 12.45 -0.59
N VAL A 68 -1.11 11.68 -0.29
CA VAL A 68 -1.03 10.24 -0.56
C VAL A 68 -0.26 9.56 0.55
N SER A 69 -0.60 8.31 0.83
CA SER A 69 0.12 7.50 1.80
C SER A 69 0.73 6.26 1.14
N TYR A 70 1.81 5.72 1.71
CA TYR A 70 2.44 4.47 1.26
C TYR A 70 2.76 3.56 2.43
N ALA A 71 2.57 2.25 2.29
CA ALA A 71 3.28 1.27 3.09
C ALA A 71 4.31 0.63 2.19
N VAL A 72 5.57 0.72 2.59
CA VAL A 72 6.68 0.18 1.83
C VAL A 72 7.37 -0.81 2.74
N THR A 73 7.07 -2.10 2.55
CA THR A 73 7.59 -3.16 3.42
C THR A 73 9.12 -3.10 3.54
N GLY A 74 9.66 -3.43 4.72
CA GLY A 74 11.10 -3.41 4.96
C GLY A 74 11.91 -4.17 3.91
N VAL A 75 11.44 -5.36 3.50
CA VAL A 75 12.08 -6.13 2.42
C VAL A 75 12.07 -5.41 1.06
N ALA A 76 11.04 -4.61 0.75
CA ALA A 76 11.02 -3.81 -0.47
C ALA A 76 12.05 -2.68 -0.39
N ILE A 77 12.17 -2.01 0.75
CA ILE A 77 13.18 -0.97 0.98
C ILE A 77 14.61 -1.54 0.87
N GLU A 78 14.86 -2.71 1.47
CA GLU A 78 16.17 -3.38 1.35
C GLU A 78 16.51 -3.71 -0.10
N GLN A 79 15.56 -4.30 -0.83
CA GLN A 79 15.76 -4.60 -2.25
C GLN A 79 16.00 -3.33 -3.06
N MET A 80 15.29 -2.22 -2.78
CA MET A 80 15.56 -0.93 -3.43
C MET A 80 16.98 -0.46 -3.18
N LYS A 81 17.47 -0.51 -1.95
CA LYS A 81 18.88 -0.15 -1.62
C LYS A 81 19.89 -0.97 -2.42
N LEU A 82 19.62 -2.26 -2.62
CA LEU A 82 20.53 -3.18 -3.31
C LEU A 82 20.49 -3.04 -4.83
N TYR A 83 19.30 -2.94 -5.43
CA TYR A 83 19.14 -3.14 -6.88
C TYR A 83 18.65 -1.92 -7.65
N ALA A 84 18.01 -0.95 -6.99
CA ALA A 84 17.44 0.25 -7.61
C ALA A 84 17.35 1.44 -6.61
N PRO A 85 18.49 1.94 -6.09
CA PRO A 85 18.52 2.98 -5.05
C PRO A 85 17.84 4.28 -5.49
N GLU A 86 17.78 4.57 -6.79
CA GLU A 86 17.07 5.72 -7.34
C GLU A 86 15.56 5.71 -7.02
N VAL A 87 14.97 4.53 -6.81
CA VAL A 87 13.57 4.38 -6.39
C VAL A 87 13.41 4.87 -4.96
N LEU A 88 14.27 4.42 -4.04
CA LEU A 88 14.23 4.84 -2.65
C LEU A 88 14.42 6.36 -2.55
N ASP A 89 15.39 6.91 -3.28
CA ASP A 89 15.60 8.35 -3.37
C ASP A 89 14.35 9.11 -3.85
N SER A 90 13.58 8.52 -4.78
CA SER A 90 12.33 9.12 -5.25
C SER A 90 11.23 9.12 -4.18
N PHE A 91 11.13 8.07 -3.34
CA PHE A 91 10.25 8.07 -2.17
C PHE A 91 10.70 9.07 -1.11
N VAL A 92 12.01 9.21 -0.87
CA VAL A 92 12.56 10.23 0.03
C VAL A 92 12.25 11.64 -0.48
N ARG A 93 12.32 11.89 -1.79
CA ARG A 93 11.88 13.15 -2.40
C ARG A 93 10.40 13.42 -2.15
N LEU A 94 9.55 12.41 -2.34
CA LEU A 94 8.12 12.50 -2.03
C LEU A 94 7.87 12.81 -0.54
N ALA A 95 8.57 12.13 0.37
CA ALA A 95 8.49 12.38 1.82
C ALA A 95 8.78 13.85 2.17
N LYS A 96 9.82 14.42 1.56
CA LYS A 96 10.27 15.82 1.79
C LYS A 96 9.26 16.87 1.35
N THR A 97 8.29 16.54 0.50
CA THR A 97 7.20 17.46 0.14
C THR A 97 6.30 17.78 1.33
N GLY A 98 6.30 16.93 2.36
CA GLY A 98 5.36 16.99 3.47
C GLY A 98 3.93 16.64 3.09
N ALA A 99 3.68 16.22 1.84
CA ALA A 99 2.36 15.79 1.33
C ALA A 99 2.18 14.26 1.35
N VAL A 100 3.23 13.52 1.71
CA VAL A 100 3.25 12.06 1.76
C VAL A 100 3.40 11.56 3.20
N GLU A 101 2.59 10.57 3.56
CA GLU A 101 2.64 9.85 4.84
C GLU A 101 3.06 8.39 4.62
N PHE A 102 3.96 7.88 5.46
CA PHE A 102 4.27 6.44 5.48
C PHE A 102 3.48 5.73 6.58
N VAL A 103 2.77 4.68 6.17
CA VAL A 103 1.98 3.77 7.01
C VAL A 103 2.88 2.60 7.39
N ALA A 104 2.81 2.15 8.64
CA ALA A 104 3.56 0.99 9.10
C ALA A 104 2.87 -0.31 8.65
N GLU A 105 3.69 -1.33 8.40
CA GLU A 105 3.27 -2.70 8.12
C GLU A 105 4.25 -3.67 8.79
N THR A 106 4.05 -4.98 8.65
CA THR A 106 5.07 -5.95 9.05
C THR A 106 6.29 -5.85 8.12
N TYR A 107 7.49 -5.89 8.69
CA TYR A 107 8.75 -5.73 7.95
C TYR A 107 8.89 -6.70 6.76
N TYR A 108 8.46 -7.95 6.95
CA TYR A 108 8.61 -9.02 5.96
C TYR A 108 7.35 -9.28 5.13
N HIS A 109 6.29 -8.49 5.29
CA HIS A 109 4.97 -8.81 4.73
C HIS A 109 4.47 -10.19 5.18
N SER A 110 4.65 -10.49 6.47
CA SER A 110 4.45 -11.83 7.01
C SER A 110 3.08 -12.00 7.65
N LEU A 111 2.69 -13.26 7.86
CA LEU A 111 1.46 -13.60 8.59
C LEU A 111 1.68 -13.73 10.10
N ALA A 112 2.72 -13.08 10.67
CA ALA A 112 3.10 -13.23 12.08
C ALA A 112 1.94 -12.98 13.05
N ALA A 113 1.06 -12.03 12.73
CA ALA A 113 -0.14 -11.70 13.51
C ALA A 113 -1.07 -12.91 13.79
N LEU A 114 -0.97 -13.99 13.01
CA LEU A 114 -1.81 -15.19 13.16
C LEU A 114 -1.14 -16.30 13.97
N TYR A 115 0.17 -16.24 14.17
CA TYR A 115 0.96 -17.37 14.65
C TYR A 115 1.84 -17.05 15.86
N ASP A 116 2.42 -15.86 15.91
CA ASP A 116 3.40 -15.49 16.92
C ASP A 116 3.36 -13.98 17.19
N GLU A 117 2.87 -13.61 18.37
CA GLU A 117 2.73 -12.21 18.78
C GLU A 117 4.09 -11.53 19.00
N ASP A 118 5.09 -12.25 19.50
CA ASP A 118 6.40 -11.69 19.78
C ASP A 118 7.12 -11.35 18.47
N GLU A 119 7.11 -12.27 17.51
CA GLU A 119 7.60 -12.04 16.14
C GLU A 119 6.84 -10.90 15.46
N TYR A 120 5.52 -10.82 15.65
CA TYR A 120 4.71 -9.74 15.08
C TYR A 120 5.14 -8.37 15.63
N ARG A 121 5.33 -8.25 16.94
CA ARG A 121 5.79 -7.00 17.59
C ARG A 121 7.21 -6.64 17.15
N GLU A 122 8.10 -7.62 17.02
CA GLU A 122 9.47 -7.39 16.55
C GLU A 122 9.47 -6.83 15.12
N GLN A 123 8.71 -7.44 14.20
CA GLN A 123 8.61 -6.96 12.82
C GLN A 123 8.03 -5.54 12.74
N ILE A 124 7.05 -5.20 13.57
CA ILE A 124 6.50 -3.83 13.63
C ILE A 124 7.57 -2.85 14.11
N GLU A 125 8.32 -3.20 15.16
CA GLU A 125 9.40 -2.34 15.67
C GLU A 125 10.51 -2.14 14.62
N MET A 126 10.87 -3.20 13.89
CA MET A 126 11.82 -3.12 12.78
C MET A 126 11.34 -2.16 11.68
N GLU A 127 10.08 -2.25 11.30
CA GLU A 127 9.48 -1.37 10.29
C GLU A 127 9.49 0.10 10.75
N LEU A 128 9.04 0.37 11.98
CA LEU A 128 9.01 1.72 12.54
C LEU A 128 10.41 2.34 12.59
N LYS A 129 11.45 1.57 12.94
CA LYS A 129 12.85 2.03 12.93
C LYS A 129 13.31 2.35 11.51
N LEU A 130 12.99 1.50 10.54
CA LEU A 130 13.40 1.67 9.15
C LEU A 130 12.70 2.87 8.49
N VAL A 131 11.38 3.01 8.64
CA VAL A 131 10.64 4.16 8.09
C VAL A 131 11.16 5.46 8.68
N LYS A 132 11.48 5.48 9.98
CA LYS A 132 12.08 6.65 10.62
C LYS A 132 13.48 6.96 10.08
N SER A 133 14.31 5.95 9.83
CA SER A 133 15.67 6.18 9.31
C SER A 133 15.66 6.65 7.85
N GLU A 134 14.83 6.05 7.00
CA GLU A 134 14.80 6.36 5.56
C GLU A 134 14.01 7.62 5.25
N PHE A 135 12.85 7.80 5.87
CA PHE A 135 11.89 8.86 5.51
C PHE A 135 11.76 9.97 6.57
N GLY A 136 12.34 9.79 7.76
CA GLY A 136 12.25 10.76 8.85
C GLY A 136 10.86 10.87 9.49
N GLN A 137 9.97 9.90 9.22
CA GLN A 137 8.60 9.88 9.72
C GLN A 137 8.43 8.80 10.79
N VAL A 138 7.53 9.03 11.74
CA VAL A 138 7.07 8.00 12.67
C VAL A 138 5.64 7.65 12.26
N PRO A 139 5.40 6.45 11.70
CA PRO A 139 4.07 6.03 11.29
C PRO A 139 3.06 6.12 12.44
N ARG A 140 1.85 6.57 12.11
CA ARG A 140 0.73 6.70 13.03
C ARG A 140 -0.43 5.77 12.69
N VAL A 141 -0.43 5.26 11.46
CA VAL A 141 -1.41 4.34 10.92
C VAL A 141 -0.71 3.01 10.67
N PHE A 142 -1.42 1.92 10.94
CA PHE A 142 -0.93 0.57 10.70
C PHE A 142 -1.77 -0.15 9.64
N ARG A 143 -1.10 -0.94 8.81
CA ARG A 143 -1.69 -1.91 7.91
C ARG A 143 -1.13 -3.28 8.26
N ASN A 144 -2.01 -4.25 8.49
CA ASN A 144 -1.58 -5.62 8.57
C ASN A 144 -1.49 -6.25 7.17
N THR A 145 -0.64 -7.25 7.05
CA THR A 145 -0.45 -8.06 5.85
C THR A 145 -1.80 -8.53 5.30
N GLU A 146 -2.03 -8.31 4.01
CA GLU A 146 -3.30 -8.64 3.31
C GLU A 146 -4.57 -8.02 3.95
N LEU A 147 -4.43 -6.93 4.69
CA LEU A 147 -5.53 -6.30 5.45
C LEU A 147 -6.23 -7.23 6.45
N ILE A 148 -5.54 -8.30 6.90
CA ILE A 148 -6.08 -9.29 7.81
C ILE A 148 -6.39 -8.62 9.15
N TYR A 149 -7.64 -8.79 9.58
CA TYR A 149 -8.17 -8.21 10.81
C TYR A 149 -9.01 -9.21 11.60
N ASN A 150 -8.82 -9.20 12.91
CA ASN A 150 -9.78 -9.66 13.90
C ASN A 150 -9.67 -8.73 15.13
N ASP A 151 -10.59 -8.86 16.09
CA ASP A 151 -10.60 -7.98 17.26
C ASP A 151 -9.29 -8.06 18.05
N GLU A 152 -8.67 -9.25 18.15
CA GLU A 152 -7.41 -9.47 18.85
C GLU A 152 -6.25 -8.70 18.22
N ILE A 153 -6.05 -8.80 16.90
CA ILE A 153 -5.07 -8.00 16.15
C ILE A 153 -5.36 -6.51 16.36
N GLY A 154 -6.62 -6.10 16.31
CA GLY A 154 -7.04 -4.73 16.58
C GLY A 154 -6.62 -4.24 17.98
N GLN A 155 -6.78 -5.06 19.02
CA GLN A 155 -6.33 -4.75 20.38
C GLN A 155 -4.80 -4.64 20.45
N LEU A 156 -4.08 -5.59 19.86
CA LEU A 156 -2.62 -5.63 19.86
C LEU A 156 -2.00 -4.38 19.22
N ILE A 157 -2.55 -3.94 18.10
CA ILE A 157 -2.12 -2.72 17.41
C ILE A 157 -2.52 -1.46 18.18
N ALA A 158 -3.72 -1.44 18.78
CA ALA A 158 -4.13 -0.32 19.65
C ALA A 158 -3.20 -0.16 20.87
N ASP A 159 -2.75 -1.27 21.47
CA ASP A 159 -1.83 -1.27 22.61
C ASP A 159 -0.41 -0.77 22.23
N GLN A 160 -0.06 -0.80 20.94
CA GLN A 160 1.17 -0.20 20.42
C GLN A 160 1.05 1.32 20.18
N GLY A 161 -0.13 1.91 20.37
CA GLY A 161 -0.34 3.35 20.31
C GLY A 161 -0.58 3.91 18.91
N PHE A 162 -0.97 3.08 17.94
CA PHE A 162 -1.41 3.55 16.64
C PHE A 162 -2.76 4.28 16.71
N ASP A 163 -2.94 5.29 15.86
CA ASP A 163 -4.16 6.09 15.81
C ASP A 163 -5.25 5.43 14.95
N ALA A 164 -4.84 4.66 13.95
CA ALA A 164 -5.75 3.97 13.04
C ALA A 164 -5.12 2.69 12.46
N MET A 165 -5.98 1.76 12.10
CA MET A 165 -5.62 0.56 11.35
C MET A 165 -6.46 0.45 10.07
N ILE A 166 -5.83 0.00 8.98
CA ILE A 166 -6.49 -0.22 7.69
C ILE A 166 -6.92 -1.68 7.61
N ILE A 167 -8.17 -1.91 7.18
CA ILE A 167 -8.79 -3.23 7.11
C ILE A 167 -9.53 -3.44 5.78
N GLU A 168 -9.83 -4.68 5.44
CA GLU A 168 -10.68 -4.99 4.29
C GLU A 168 -12.12 -4.51 4.52
N GLY A 169 -12.73 -3.94 3.47
CA GLY A 169 -14.11 -3.44 3.49
C GLY A 169 -15.03 -4.23 2.56
N ALA A 170 -14.73 -5.51 2.35
CA ALA A 170 -15.55 -6.42 1.58
C ALA A 170 -16.93 -6.63 2.23
N ASP A 171 -17.95 -6.91 1.39
CA ASP A 171 -19.33 -7.09 1.84
C ASP A 171 -19.45 -8.20 2.91
N ASP A 172 -18.66 -9.28 2.83
CA ASP A 172 -18.65 -10.36 3.85
C ASP A 172 -18.04 -9.95 5.20
N VAL A 173 -17.21 -8.90 5.23
CA VAL A 173 -16.58 -8.37 6.47
C VAL A 173 -17.49 -7.33 7.13
N LEU A 174 -18.14 -6.50 6.32
CA LEU A 174 -18.94 -5.37 6.80
C LEU A 174 -20.44 -5.69 6.90
N ASP A 175 -20.90 -6.79 6.31
CA ASP A 175 -22.31 -7.17 6.20
C ASP A 175 -23.13 -6.02 5.58
N TRP A 176 -24.04 -5.41 6.35
CA TRP A 176 -24.86 -4.28 5.89
C TRP A 176 -24.16 -2.91 5.98
N ARG A 177 -22.95 -2.85 6.57
CA ARG A 177 -22.24 -1.60 6.83
C ARG A 177 -21.46 -1.13 5.60
N SER A 178 -21.21 0.17 5.52
CA SER A 178 -20.48 0.78 4.38
C SER A 178 -18.99 0.96 4.69
N PRO A 179 -18.06 0.69 3.74
CA PRO A 179 -16.64 0.95 3.95
C PRO A 179 -16.30 2.45 4.06
N ASN A 180 -17.28 3.33 3.80
CA ASN A 180 -17.08 4.78 3.77
C ASN A 180 -17.20 5.46 5.15
N PHE A 181 -17.42 4.70 6.23
CA PHE A 181 -17.46 5.23 7.60
C PHE A 181 -16.19 4.88 8.37
N VAL A 182 -15.85 5.73 9.33
CA VAL A 182 -14.75 5.45 10.26
C VAL A 182 -15.27 4.57 11.40
N TYR A 183 -14.78 3.35 11.48
CA TYR A 183 -15.08 2.42 12.57
C TYR A 183 -14.05 2.56 13.70
N ARG A 184 -14.24 1.80 14.78
CA ARG A 184 -13.32 1.76 15.91
C ARG A 184 -13.12 0.32 16.33
N VAL A 185 -11.92 0.04 16.83
CA VAL A 185 -11.66 -1.19 17.56
C VAL A 185 -12.52 -1.22 18.82
N ALA A 186 -13.12 -2.37 19.14
CA ALA A 186 -13.94 -2.52 20.34
C ALA A 186 -13.17 -2.06 21.60
N ASP A 187 -13.81 -1.26 22.45
CA ASP A 187 -13.24 -0.74 23.70
C ASP A 187 -11.93 0.06 23.56
N ARG A 188 -11.60 0.56 22.35
CA ARG A 188 -10.42 1.38 22.07
C ARG A 188 -10.80 2.62 21.25
N GLU A 189 -9.99 3.67 21.36
CA GLU A 189 -10.15 4.89 20.55
C GLU A 189 -9.52 4.77 19.15
N MET A 190 -8.72 3.72 18.90
CA MET A 190 -8.08 3.48 17.62
C MET A 190 -9.13 3.28 16.52
N LYS A 191 -8.96 4.02 15.42
CA LYS A 191 -9.88 4.00 14.28
C LYS A 191 -9.63 2.80 13.38
N LEU A 192 -10.67 2.37 12.68
CA LEU A 192 -10.60 1.38 11.62
C LEU A 192 -11.04 2.04 10.31
N LEU A 193 -10.17 1.98 9.31
CA LEU A 193 -10.39 2.53 7.97
C LEU A 193 -10.55 1.37 6.99
N ALA A 194 -11.78 1.13 6.55
CA ALA A 194 -12.09 0.04 5.63
C ALA A 194 -11.78 0.43 4.18
N LYS A 195 -11.11 -0.46 3.45
CA LYS A 195 -10.91 -0.34 2.00
C LYS A 195 -12.26 -0.24 1.29
N ASN A 196 -12.45 0.75 0.43
CA ASN A 196 -13.55 0.72 -0.52
C ASN A 196 -13.15 -0.17 -1.70
N TYR A 197 -13.40 -1.47 -1.57
CA TYR A 197 -12.88 -2.46 -2.51
C TYR A 197 -13.47 -2.28 -3.91
N LYS A 198 -14.76 -1.90 -4.04
CA LYS A 198 -15.42 -1.68 -5.33
C LYS A 198 -14.67 -0.63 -6.15
N LEU A 199 -14.49 0.57 -5.58
CA LEU A 199 -13.81 1.68 -6.27
C LEU A 199 -12.31 1.44 -6.45
N SER A 200 -11.66 0.76 -5.50
CA SER A 200 -10.24 0.42 -5.60
C SER A 200 -10.00 -0.57 -6.75
N ASP A 201 -10.81 -1.63 -6.81
CA ASP A 201 -10.70 -2.70 -7.81
C ASP A 201 -11.09 -2.22 -9.21
N ASP A 202 -11.94 -1.20 -9.32
CA ASP A 202 -12.26 -0.56 -10.60
C ASP A 202 -11.02 0.03 -11.26
N ILE A 203 -10.11 0.63 -10.46
CA ILE A 203 -8.82 1.13 -10.93
C ILE A 203 -7.82 -0.04 -11.07
N ALA A 204 -7.67 -0.87 -10.04
CA ALA A 204 -6.63 -1.90 -10.01
C ALA A 204 -6.83 -2.99 -11.07
N PHE A 205 -8.06 -3.48 -11.25
CA PHE A 205 -8.35 -4.66 -12.08
C PHE A 205 -9.21 -4.35 -13.30
N ARG A 206 -10.19 -3.45 -13.21
CA ARG A 206 -11.18 -3.24 -14.29
C ARG A 206 -10.81 -2.14 -15.28
N PHE A 207 -9.81 -1.30 -14.97
CA PHE A 207 -9.45 -0.12 -15.76
C PHE A 207 -9.26 -0.40 -17.26
N SER A 208 -8.52 -1.45 -17.61
CA SER A 208 -8.27 -1.85 -19.01
C SER A 208 -9.22 -2.93 -19.55
N ASN A 209 -10.22 -3.34 -18.77
CA ASN A 209 -11.15 -4.40 -19.14
C ASN A 209 -12.23 -3.88 -20.09
N LYS A 210 -12.04 -4.06 -21.40
CA LYS A 210 -12.99 -3.65 -22.45
C LYS A 210 -14.35 -4.37 -22.41
N ALA A 211 -14.44 -5.49 -21.69
CA ALA A 211 -15.69 -6.24 -21.53
C ALA A 211 -16.52 -5.76 -20.32
N TRP A 212 -15.96 -4.91 -19.46
CA TRP A 212 -16.69 -4.32 -18.34
C TRP A 212 -17.68 -3.26 -18.85
N SER A 213 -18.91 -3.28 -18.32
CA SER A 213 -20.02 -2.39 -18.72
C SER A 213 -19.66 -0.90 -18.65
N ASP A 214 -18.80 -0.53 -17.70
CA ASP A 214 -18.45 0.85 -17.44
C ASP A 214 -17.13 1.27 -18.12
N TYR A 215 -16.54 0.41 -18.96
CA TYR A 215 -15.39 0.78 -19.77
C TYR A 215 -15.76 1.82 -20.86
N PRO A 216 -14.92 2.85 -21.11
CA PRO A 216 -13.67 3.16 -20.41
C PRO A 216 -13.92 3.86 -19.07
N LEU A 217 -13.03 3.60 -18.09
CA LEU A 217 -12.99 4.36 -16.86
C LEU A 217 -12.26 5.68 -17.09
N THR A 218 -12.98 6.81 -17.05
CA THR A 218 -12.39 8.14 -17.20
C THR A 218 -12.29 8.84 -15.83
N PRO A 219 -11.37 9.82 -15.65
CA PRO A 219 -11.27 10.57 -14.41
C PRO A 219 -12.58 11.24 -14.01
N GLU A 220 -13.31 11.80 -14.98
CA GLU A 220 -14.59 12.46 -14.73
C GLU A 220 -15.68 11.48 -14.27
N LYS A 221 -15.68 10.26 -14.83
CA LYS A 221 -16.59 9.18 -14.41
C LYS A 221 -16.27 8.74 -12.98
N PHE A 222 -15.01 8.45 -12.69
CA PHE A 222 -14.56 8.01 -11.37
C PHE A 222 -14.79 9.08 -10.30
N ALA A 223 -14.41 10.33 -10.59
CA ALA A 223 -14.69 11.47 -9.71
C ALA A 223 -16.19 11.67 -9.48
N GLY A 224 -17.02 11.42 -10.51
CA GLY A 224 -18.47 11.42 -10.41
C GLY A 224 -18.98 10.36 -9.43
N TRP A 225 -18.45 9.14 -9.47
CA TRP A 225 -18.79 8.07 -8.52
C TRP A 225 -18.39 8.42 -7.09
N VAL A 226 -17.15 8.86 -6.88
CA VAL A 226 -16.66 9.32 -5.56
C VAL A 226 -17.48 10.50 -5.03
N HIS A 227 -17.89 11.41 -5.90
CA HIS A 227 -18.77 12.52 -5.52
C HIS A 227 -20.20 12.06 -5.20
N GLY A 228 -20.67 10.99 -5.85
CA GLY A 228 -21.97 10.36 -5.60
C GLY A 228 -22.11 9.83 -4.17
N GLU A 229 -21.01 9.47 -3.52
CA GLU A 229 -20.94 9.06 -2.10
C GLU A 229 -21.19 10.21 -1.11
N ARG A 230 -21.46 11.44 -1.60
CA ARG A 230 -21.76 12.59 -0.74
C ARG A 230 -22.99 12.33 0.15
N GLY A 231 -22.75 12.36 1.46
CA GLY A 231 -23.79 12.13 2.47
C GLY A 231 -23.94 10.67 2.89
N ALA A 232 -23.15 9.76 2.29
CA ALA A 232 -23.15 8.33 2.57
C ALA A 232 -21.84 7.82 3.22
N GLY A 233 -21.03 8.73 3.80
CA GLY A 233 -19.80 8.37 4.51
C GLY A 233 -18.94 9.56 4.92
N ASP A 234 -17.96 9.27 5.77
CA ASP A 234 -16.92 10.18 6.25
C ASP A 234 -15.71 10.20 5.30
N VAL A 235 -15.37 9.02 4.75
CA VAL A 235 -14.13 8.76 4.01
C VAL A 235 -14.38 7.84 2.81
N VAL A 236 -13.50 7.88 1.82
CA VAL A 236 -13.39 6.88 0.75
C VAL A 236 -11.93 6.45 0.69
N ASN A 237 -11.63 5.26 1.22
CA ASN A 237 -10.26 4.73 1.24
C ASN A 237 -10.01 3.94 -0.04
N LEU A 238 -9.15 4.47 -0.90
CA LEU A 238 -8.72 3.84 -2.15
C LEU A 238 -7.39 3.15 -1.89
N PHE A 239 -7.45 1.84 -1.68
CA PHE A 239 -6.30 1.01 -1.37
C PHE A 239 -5.99 0.06 -2.52
N MET A 240 -4.75 0.11 -3.01
CA MET A 240 -4.29 -0.72 -4.13
C MET A 240 -2.80 -1.04 -3.98
N ASP A 241 -2.37 -2.14 -4.57
CA ASP A 241 -0.95 -2.40 -4.81
C ASP A 241 -0.41 -1.31 -5.74
N TYR A 242 0.77 -0.76 -5.44
CA TYR A 242 1.32 0.34 -6.22
C TYR A 242 1.68 -0.09 -7.65
N GLU A 243 2.00 -1.37 -7.81
CA GLU A 243 2.16 -2.11 -9.07
C GLU A 243 0.95 -1.98 -10.00
N THR A 244 -0.21 -1.54 -9.51
CA THR A 244 -1.35 -1.09 -10.34
C THR A 244 -0.90 -0.14 -11.44
N PHE A 245 -0.06 0.85 -11.13
CA PHE A 245 0.37 1.87 -12.07
C PHE A 245 1.66 1.44 -12.78
N GLY A 246 1.53 0.83 -13.97
CA GLY A 246 2.64 0.53 -14.86
C GLY A 246 3.01 -0.96 -14.96
N GLU A 247 2.69 -1.79 -13.97
CA GLU A 247 2.94 -3.23 -14.03
C GLU A 247 1.63 -4.03 -14.29
N HIS A 248 0.57 -3.81 -13.53
CA HIS A 248 -0.74 -4.43 -13.77
C HIS A 248 -1.55 -3.68 -14.83
N GLN A 249 -1.63 -2.35 -14.73
CA GLN A 249 -2.16 -1.50 -15.80
C GLN A 249 -0.98 -0.84 -16.51
N TRP A 250 -0.72 -1.24 -17.75
CA TRP A 250 0.44 -0.70 -18.48
C TRP A 250 0.24 0.76 -18.86
N LYS A 251 1.35 1.48 -19.06
CA LYS A 251 1.31 2.89 -19.44
C LYS A 251 0.43 3.14 -20.67
N GLU A 252 0.46 2.25 -21.66
CA GLU A 252 -0.31 2.35 -22.91
C GLU A 252 -1.82 2.30 -22.70
N THR A 253 -2.29 1.84 -21.54
CA THR A 253 -3.71 1.84 -21.18
C THR A 253 -4.23 3.24 -20.83
N GLY A 254 -3.33 4.21 -20.58
CA GLY A 254 -3.70 5.55 -20.15
C GLY A 254 -3.79 5.72 -18.63
N ILE A 255 -3.32 4.75 -17.84
CA ILE A 255 -3.49 4.75 -16.36
C ILE A 255 -2.78 5.93 -15.68
N PHE A 256 -1.63 6.37 -16.20
CA PHE A 256 -0.92 7.54 -15.65
C PHE A 256 -1.66 8.83 -15.98
N GLU A 257 -2.19 8.96 -17.20
CA GLU A 257 -3.02 10.07 -17.61
C GLU A 257 -4.33 10.12 -16.82
N PHE A 258 -4.88 8.96 -16.45
CA PHE A 258 -6.02 8.87 -15.54
C PHE A 258 -5.67 9.38 -14.15
N LEU A 259 -4.55 8.93 -13.58
CA LEU A 259 -4.08 9.34 -12.26
C LEU A 259 -3.79 10.84 -12.19
N GLU A 260 -3.24 11.42 -13.25
CA GLU A 260 -2.81 12.82 -13.30
C GLU A 260 -3.94 13.84 -13.50
N ARG A 261 -5.19 13.41 -13.75
CA ARG A 261 -6.30 14.30 -14.10
C ARG A 261 -7.37 14.35 -13.02
#